data_AF-A0A2S1GZI2-F1
#
_entry.id   AF-A0A2S1GZI2-F1
#
_cell.length_a   1.000
_cell.length_b   1.000
_cell.length_c   1.000
_cell.angle_alpha   90.00
_cell.angle_beta   90.00
_cell.angle_gamma   90.00
#
_symmetry.space_group_name_H-M   'P 1'
#
loop_
_entity.id
_entity.type
_entity.pdbx_description
1 polymer ?
#
loop_
_entity_poly.entity_id
_entity_poly.type
_entity_poly.pdbx_seq_one_letter_code
_entity_poly.pdbx_strand_id
1 'polypeptide(L)'
;MNNQIQLIVPEWFILDELHIIETIVSENSANVGIVVAGENFDASKYCCPTVRLYMIRLVDNQYELMKELDSFQFRTVEEAKAFSAKLPKLNAIDLIMMVNKEEPIFSM
;
A
#
# COMPACT_ATOMS: atom_id res chain seq x y z
N MET A 1 -12.53 -5.52 -13.37
CA MET A 1 -11.70 -5.56 -14.60
C MET A 1 -10.29 -5.28 -14.16
N ASN A 2 -9.40 -6.28 -14.19
CA ASN A 2 -7.99 -6.09 -13.81
C ASN A 2 -7.30 -5.39 -14.98
N ASN A 3 -7.17 -4.06 -14.91
CA ASN A 3 -6.21 -3.37 -15.76
C ASN A 3 -4.83 -3.85 -15.33
N GLN A 4 -4.24 -4.76 -16.11
CA GLN A 4 -2.84 -5.13 -15.99
C GLN A 4 -2.02 -3.92 -16.43
N ILE A 5 -1.78 -3.02 -15.48
CA ILE A 5 -0.94 -1.86 -15.66
C ILE A 5 0.50 -2.36 -15.81
N GLN A 6 1.21 -1.89 -16.84
CA GLN A 6 2.65 -2.15 -16.95
C GLN A 6 3.38 -1.27 -15.94
N LEU A 7 3.75 -1.86 -14.81
CA LEU A 7 4.54 -1.23 -13.76
C LEU A 7 5.98 -1.74 -13.84
N ILE A 8 6.95 -0.82 -13.95
CA ILE A 8 8.36 -1.12 -13.81
C ILE A 8 8.64 -1.28 -12.31
N VAL A 9 8.90 -2.52 -11.92
CA VAL A 9 9.29 -2.86 -10.55
C VAL A 9 10.81 -2.86 -10.47
N PRO A 10 11.42 -1.95 -9.69
CA PRO A 10 12.88 -1.87 -9.56
C PRO A 10 13.43 -3.05 -8.76
N GLU A 11 14.70 -3.38 -8.97
CA GLU A 11 15.35 -4.56 -8.35
C GLU A 11 15.30 -4.55 -6.82
N TRP A 12 15.46 -3.38 -6.20
CA TRP A 12 15.36 -3.22 -4.74
C TRP A 12 14.02 -3.68 -4.18
N PHE A 13 12.93 -3.54 -4.95
CA PHE A 13 11.59 -3.95 -4.52
C PHE A 13 11.50 -5.48 -4.39
N ILE A 14 12.18 -6.20 -5.28
CA ILE A 14 12.24 -7.66 -5.26
C ILE A 14 13.16 -8.15 -4.14
N LEU A 15 14.30 -7.46 -3.93
CA LEU A 15 15.26 -7.78 -2.88
C LEU A 15 14.68 -7.59 -1.47
N ASP A 16 13.81 -6.59 -1.29
CA ASP A 16 13.06 -6.36 -0.05
C ASP A 16 11.88 -7.34 0.13
N GLU A 17 11.74 -8.33 -0.75
CA GLU A 17 10.65 -9.32 -0.78
C GLU A 17 9.25 -8.67 -0.76
N LEU A 18 9.11 -7.49 -1.37
CA LEU A 18 7.85 -6.79 -1.45
C LEU A 18 6.95 -7.44 -2.51
N HIS A 19 5.69 -7.63 -2.16
CA HIS A 19 4.68 -8.20 -3.03
C HIS A 19 3.62 -7.16 -3.34
N ILE A 20 3.33 -6.91 -4.62
CA ILE A 20 2.24 -6.01 -4.99
C ILE A 20 0.91 -6.65 -4.59
N ILE A 21 0.20 -6.00 -3.68
CA ILE A 21 -1.15 -6.41 -3.27
C ILE A 21 -2.16 -5.78 -4.22
N GLU A 22 -2.04 -4.48 -4.45
CA GLU A 22 -3.00 -3.72 -5.24
C GLU A 22 -2.33 -2.51 -5.92
N THR A 23 -2.92 -2.04 -7.01
CA THR A 23 -2.51 -0.83 -7.71
C THR A 23 -3.74 0.04 -7.94
N ILE A 24 -3.69 1.26 -7.44
CA ILE A 24 -4.79 2.23 -7.46
C ILE A 24 -4.36 3.38 -8.37
N VAL A 25 -5.00 3.55 -9.51
CA VAL A 25 -4.74 4.68 -10.41
C VAL A 25 -5.79 5.76 -10.16
N SER A 26 -5.37 7.03 -10.15
CA SER A 26 -6.31 8.13 -9.99
C SER A 26 -7.23 8.26 -11.19
N GLU A 27 -8.54 8.24 -10.96
CA GLU A 27 -9.56 8.52 -12.00
C GLU A 27 -9.48 9.97 -12.51
N ASN A 28 -9.06 10.91 -11.65
CA ASN A 28 -8.94 12.32 -11.98
C ASN A 28 -7.64 12.67 -12.70
N SER A 29 -6.64 11.79 -12.64
CA SER A 29 -5.32 12.00 -13.24
C SER A 29 -4.70 10.65 -13.55
N ALA A 30 -5.01 10.11 -14.74
CA ALA A 30 -4.53 8.81 -15.22
C ALA A 30 -3.01 8.69 -15.39
N ASN A 31 -2.24 9.69 -14.93
CA ASN A 31 -0.79 9.72 -14.97
C ASN A 31 -0.17 9.44 -13.59
N VAL A 32 -0.99 9.32 -12.54
CA VAL A 32 -0.53 9.11 -11.16
C VAL A 32 -1.39 8.06 -10.46
N GLY A 33 -0.77 7.34 -9.54
CA GLY A 33 -1.44 6.33 -8.73
C GLY A 33 -0.63 5.95 -7.51
N ILE A 34 -1.09 4.90 -6.83
CA ILE A 34 -0.48 4.32 -5.65
C ILE A 34 -0.37 2.80 -5.87
N VAL A 35 0.79 2.24 -5.54
CA VAL A 35 0.99 0.80 -5.39
C VAL A 35 0.96 0.48 -3.91
N VAL A 36 0.14 -0.51 -3.56
CA VAL A 36 0.07 -1.10 -2.23
C VAL A 36 0.94 -2.36 -2.25
N ALA A 37 2.04 -2.34 -1.52
CA ALA A 37 2.99 -3.44 -1.42
C ALA A 37 2.94 -4.06 -0.02
N GLY A 38 3.01 -5.39 0.06
CA GLY A 38 3.09 -6.15 1.29
C GLY A 38 4.47 -6.74 1.51
N GLU A 39 4.95 -6.65 2.75
CA GLU A 39 6.19 -7.26 3.23
C GLU A 39 5.86 -8.22 4.38
N ASN A 40 6.56 -9.36 4.45
CA ASN A 40 6.41 -10.34 5.54
C ASN A 40 4.98 -10.90 5.66
N PHE A 41 4.31 -11.13 4.54
CA PHE A 41 3.00 -11.80 4.49
C PHE A 41 3.11 -13.33 4.60
N ASP A 42 4.33 -13.86 4.61
CA ASP A 42 4.62 -15.27 4.82
C ASP A 42 4.66 -15.58 6.32
N ALA A 43 3.76 -16.46 6.76
CA ALA A 43 3.60 -16.87 8.15
C ALA A 43 4.82 -17.60 8.75
N SER A 44 5.81 -17.95 7.92
CA SER A 44 7.05 -18.61 8.37
C SER A 44 8.07 -17.65 8.99
N LYS A 45 7.94 -16.33 8.76
CA LYS A 45 8.80 -15.32 9.35
C LYS A 45 8.09 -14.68 10.54
N TYR A 46 8.69 -14.74 11.74
CA TYR A 46 8.23 -14.03 12.94
C TYR A 46 8.46 -12.51 12.82
N CYS A 47 7.99 -11.91 11.73
CA CYS A 47 8.11 -10.49 11.45
C CYS A 47 6.72 -9.84 11.41
N CYS A 48 6.64 -8.59 11.84
CA CYS A 48 5.41 -7.82 11.76
C CYS A 48 5.04 -7.59 10.27
N PRO A 49 3.88 -8.08 9.80
CA PRO A 49 3.46 -7.85 8.42
C PRO A 49 3.31 -6.36 8.17
N THR A 50 3.92 -5.88 7.09
CA THR A 50 4.01 -4.45 6.78
C THR A 50 3.38 -4.17 5.43
N VAL A 51 2.55 -3.15 5.36
CA VAL A 51 2.00 -2.64 4.09
C VAL A 51 2.68 -1.31 3.79
N ARG A 52 3.32 -1.20 2.64
CA ARG A 52 3.96 0.02 2.17
C ARG A 52 3.19 0.60 1.00
N LEU A 53 3.04 1.91 0.99
CA LEU A 53 2.40 2.64 -0.08
C LEU A 53 3.48 3.35 -0.89
N TYR A 54 3.45 3.17 -2.20
CA TYR A 54 4.35 3.87 -3.09
C TYR A 54 3.58 4.67 -4.12
N MET A 55 4.03 5.88 -4.39
CA MET A 55 3.50 6.67 -5.49
C MET A 55 4.02 6.10 -6.81
N ILE A 56 3.13 5.94 -7.78
CA ILE A 56 3.48 5.62 -9.15
C ILE A 56 3.12 6.75 -10.10
N ARG A 57 3.92 6.90 -11.16
CA ARG A 57 3.68 7.89 -12.21
C ARG A 57 3.86 7.26 -13.58
N LEU A 58 3.03 7.65 -14.52
CA LEU A 58 3.16 7.27 -15.93
C LEU A 58 4.28 8.10 -16.58
N VAL A 59 5.32 7.41 -17.06
CA VAL A 59 6.47 7.95 -17.82
C VAL A 59 6.60 7.09 -19.07
N ASP A 60 6.61 7.71 -20.25
CA ASP A 60 6.76 7.01 -21.53
C ASP A 60 5.85 5.77 -21.70
N ASN A 61 4.59 5.90 -21.28
CA ASN A 61 3.54 4.88 -21.36
C ASN A 61 3.73 3.67 -20.42
N GLN A 62 4.64 3.75 -19.46
CA GLN A 62 4.83 2.76 -18.39
C GLN A 62 4.76 3.44 -17.02
N TYR A 63 4.22 2.73 -16.02
CA TYR A 63 4.22 3.27 -14.67
C TYR A 63 5.55 2.97 -13.99
N GLU A 64 6.08 3.97 -13.32
CA GLU A 64 7.30 3.87 -12.54
C GLU A 64 7.01 4.10 -11.06
N LEU A 65 7.65 3.31 -10.21
CA LEU A 65 7.71 3.52 -8.77
C LEU A 65 8.56 4.76 -8.47
N MET A 66 7.93 5.79 -7.92
CA MET A 66 8.59 7.09 -7.69
C MET A 66 9.19 7.18 -6.29
N LYS A 67 8.35 7.07 -5.26
CA LYS A 67 8.74 7.20 -3.86
C LYS A 67 7.78 6.46 -2.94
N GLU A 68 8.28 6.07 -1.78
CA GLU A 68 7.43 5.63 -0.68
C GLU A 68 6.62 6.84 -0.16
N LEU A 69 5.33 6.63 0.04
CA LEU A 69 4.41 7.60 0.65
C LEU A 69 4.30 7.34 2.15
N ASP A 70 4.07 6.08 2.52
CA ASP A 70 3.89 5.68 3.92
C ASP A 70 4.10 4.17 4.10
N SER A 71 4.30 3.75 5.35
CA SER A 71 4.44 2.35 5.73
C SER A 71 3.65 2.06 7.01
N PHE A 72 2.88 0.97 7.00
CA PHE A 72 2.00 0.56 8.09
C PHE A 72 2.36 -0.84 8.55
N GLN A 73 2.75 -0.96 9.81
CA GLN A 73 3.03 -2.25 10.43
C GLN A 73 1.78 -2.76 11.14
N PHE A 74 1.48 -4.04 10.97
CA PHE A 74 0.34 -4.71 11.56
C PHE A 74 0.78 -5.84 12.48
N ARG A 75 -0.11 -6.26 13.38
CA ARG A 75 0.17 -7.39 14.28
C ARG A 75 -0.06 -8.72 13.57
N THR A 76 -0.99 -8.76 12.61
CA THR A 76 -1.33 -9.98 11.87
C THR A 76 -1.45 -9.73 10.36
N VAL A 77 -1.25 -10.79 9.57
CA VAL A 77 -1.32 -10.72 8.10
C VAL A 77 -2.75 -10.42 7.67
N GLU A 78 -3.74 -10.89 8.42
CA GLU A 78 -5.17 -10.64 8.19
C GLU A 78 -5.50 -9.15 8.32
N GLU A 79 -4.93 -8.46 9.32
CA GLU A 79 -5.11 -7.01 9.49
C GLU A 79 -4.50 -6.24 8.30
N ALA A 80 -3.28 -6.61 7.89
CA ALA A 80 -2.60 -6.01 6.75
C ALA A 80 -3.39 -6.19 5.43
N LYS A 81 -3.92 -7.39 5.19
CA LYS A 81 -4.79 -7.68 4.04
C LYS A 81 -6.09 -6.90 4.10
N ALA A 82 -6.73 -6.84 5.28
CA ALA A 82 -7.98 -6.12 5.47
C ALA A 82 -7.82 -4.59 5.28
N PHE A 83 -6.68 -4.03 5.71
CA PHE A 83 -6.33 -2.64 5.45
C PHE A 83 -6.17 -2.38 3.95
N SER A 84 -5.36 -3.20 3.27
CA SER A 84 -5.10 -3.06 1.83
C SER A 84 -6.40 -3.09 1.01
N ALA A 85 -7.31 -4.03 1.29
CA ALA A 85 -8.59 -4.14 0.59
C ALA A 85 -9.58 -2.99 0.87
N LYS A 86 -9.42 -2.27 1.99
CA LYS A 86 -10.24 -1.11 2.34
C LYS A 86 -9.69 0.18 1.74
N LEU A 87 -8.36 0.28 1.57
CA LEU A 87 -7.66 1.48 1.14
C LEU A 87 -8.27 2.20 -0.07
N PRO A 88 -8.65 1.51 -1.17
CA PRO A 88 -9.24 2.19 -2.33
C PRO A 88 -10.61 2.83 -2.07
N LYS A 89 -11.29 2.40 -0.99
CA LYS A 89 -12.65 2.83 -0.62
C LYS A 89 -12.64 3.86 0.52
N LEU A 90 -11.50 4.08 1.17
CA LEU A 90 -11.38 5.04 2.25
C LEU A 90 -11.28 6.44 1.68
N ASN A 91 -12.05 7.37 2.23
CA ASN A 91 -11.79 8.78 1.98
C ASN A 91 -10.58 9.24 2.83
N ALA A 92 -10.05 10.42 2.52
CA ALA A 92 -8.86 10.93 3.20
C ALA A 92 -9.05 11.07 4.73
N ILE A 93 -10.27 11.37 5.19
CA ILE A 93 -10.58 11.49 6.63
C ILE A 93 -10.54 10.13 7.30
N ASP A 94 -11.18 9.11 6.72
CA ASP A 94 -11.19 7.75 7.26
C ASP A 94 -9.77 7.18 7.31
N LEU A 95 -8.95 7.45 6.30
CA LEU A 95 -7.55 7.07 6.28
C LEU A 95 -6.79 7.73 7.44
N ILE A 96 -6.93 9.05 7.61
CA ILE A 96 -6.29 9.79 8.71
C ILE A 96 -6.74 9.27 10.07
N MET A 97 -8.03 8.97 10.27
CA MET A 97 -8.54 8.41 11.52
C MET A 97 -8.05 6.99 11.78
N MET A 98 -7.83 6.18 10.74
CA MET A 98 -7.29 4.83 10.89
C MET A 98 -5.80 4.83 11.23
N VAL A 99 -5.03 5.75 10.63
CA VAL A 99 -3.59 5.92 10.88
C VAL A 99 -3.36 6.57 12.25
N ASN A 100 -4.14 7.60 12.58
CA ASN A 100 -4.13 8.28 13.88
C ASN A 100 -5.12 7.66 14.85
N LYS A 101 -5.20 6.32 14.92
CA LYS A 101 -5.74 5.68 16.11
C LYS A 101 -4.79 6.00 17.27
N GLU A 102 -4.87 7.22 17.77
CA GLU A 102 -4.55 7.57 19.14
C GLU A 102 -5.25 6.51 20.00
N GLU A 103 -4.50 5.99 20.97
CA GLU A 103 -5.10 5.35 22.15
C GLU A 103 -6.33 6.16 22.57
N PRO A 104 -7.44 5.52 22.97
CA PRO A 104 -8.68 6.23 23.24
C PRO A 104 -8.42 7.37 24.22
N ILE A 105 -8.38 8.61 23.72
CA ILE A 105 -8.50 9.83 24.52
C ILE A 105 -9.98 9.90 24.89
N PHE A 106 -10.42 9.01 25.77
CA PHE A 106 -11.58 9.05 26.66
C PHE A 106 -11.69 7.65 27.27
N SER A 107 -10.77 7.35 28.18
CA SER A 107 -11.12 6.49 29.31
C SER A 107 -11.95 7.39 30.25
N MET A 108 -13.27 7.19 30.27
CA MET A 108 -14.11 7.58 31.40
C MET A 108 -14.64 6.31 32.06
#